data_AF-A0AAD6T526-F1
#
_entry.id   AF-A0AAD6T526-F1
#
_cell.length_a   1.000
_cell.length_b   1.000
_cell.length_c   1.000
_cell.angle_alpha   90.00
_cell.angle_beta   90.00
_cell.angle_gamma   90.00
#
_symmetry.space_group_name_H-M   'P 1'
#
loop_
_entity.id
_entity.type
_entity.pdbx_description
1 polymer ?
#
loop_
_entity_poly.entity_id
_entity_poly.type
_entity_poly.pdbx_seq_one_letter_code
_entity_poly.pdbx_strand_id
1 'polypeptide(L)'
;RMDAVCNHCGALHWHAEATSGSSAAHPKFEMCCNHGKVVLPELPEPPQPLKRLLVAADTQVIEFRNHITQYNPALAFTSLGVNDDKAINRTGRSGWVFRILGNLYHLSGALTAPTGTAPSYSQLYVYDPALALQQRVHRNNDLRQDTME
;
A
#
# COMPACT_ATOMS: atom_id res chain seq x y z
N ARG A 1 9.03 18.80 6.26
CA ARG A 1 7.99 17.95 6.88
C ARG A 1 6.66 18.32 6.23
N MET A 2 5.64 17.47 6.30
CA MET A 2 4.29 17.81 5.85
C MET A 2 3.52 18.31 7.08
N ASP A 3 3.57 19.62 7.31
CA ASP A 3 3.07 20.28 8.52
C ASP A 3 2.30 21.59 8.24
N ALA A 4 2.17 22.00 6.97
CA ALA A 4 1.31 23.11 6.61
C ALA A 4 -0.14 22.62 6.51
N VAL A 5 -1.03 23.17 7.33
CA VAL A 5 -2.43 22.75 7.40
C VAL A 5 -3.28 23.63 6.48
N CYS A 6 -4.09 23.03 5.62
CA CYS A 6 -5.10 23.76 4.87
C CYS A 6 -6.23 24.26 5.80
N ASN A 7 -6.48 25.57 5.80
CA ASN A 7 -7.50 26.20 6.65
C ASN A 7 -8.95 25.80 6.33
N HIS A 8 -9.20 25.16 5.18
CA HIS A 8 -10.55 24.78 4.75
C HIS A 8 -10.86 23.31 5.06
N CYS A 9 -9.96 22.38 4.74
CA CYS A 9 -10.21 20.94 4.87
C CYS A 9 -9.27 20.24 5.86
N GLY A 10 -8.31 20.93 6.48
CA GLY A 10 -7.37 20.34 7.43
C GLY A 10 -6.30 19.43 6.82
N ALA A 11 -6.25 19.28 5.49
CA ALA A 11 -5.23 18.49 4.81
C ALA A 11 -3.82 19.01 5.12
N LEU A 12 -2.88 18.08 5.32
CA LEU A 12 -1.48 18.37 5.54
C LEU A 12 -0.76 18.51 4.19
N HIS A 13 0.08 19.53 4.08
CA HIS A 13 0.84 19.87 2.89
C HIS A 13 2.29 20.18 3.22
N TRP A 14 3.14 20.15 2.20
CA TRP A 14 4.43 20.83 2.29
C TRP A 14 4.24 22.32 2.04
N HIS A 15 4.96 23.17 2.78
CA HIS A 15 4.92 24.62 2.54
C HIS A 15 5.25 25.02 1.09
N ALA A 16 6.05 24.22 0.39
CA ALA A 16 6.40 24.44 -1.02
C ALA A 16 5.22 24.20 -2.00
N GLU A 17 4.14 23.55 -1.56
CA GLU A 17 2.93 23.34 -2.37
C GLU A 17 1.95 24.52 -2.25
N ALA A 18 2.25 25.51 -1.41
CA ALA A 18 1.39 26.67 -1.24
C ALA A 18 1.33 27.50 -2.53
N THR A 19 0.13 27.97 -2.88
CA THR A 19 -0.09 28.78 -4.07
C THR A 19 0.72 30.08 -4.00
N SER A 20 1.33 30.46 -5.12
CA SER A 20 2.06 31.72 -5.27
C SER A 20 1.20 32.92 -4.84
N GLY A 21 1.76 33.79 -3.99
CA GLY A 21 1.05 34.95 -3.44
C GLY A 21 0.26 34.66 -2.15
N SER A 22 0.25 33.42 -1.65
CA SER A 22 -0.17 33.16 -0.28
C SER A 22 0.92 33.56 0.72
N SER A 23 0.49 33.96 1.92
CA SER A 23 1.44 34.33 2.98
C SER A 23 2.02 33.08 3.65
N ALA A 24 3.27 33.14 4.11
CA ALA A 24 3.86 32.04 4.88
C ALA A 24 3.08 31.73 6.17
N ALA A 25 2.41 32.74 6.76
CA ALA A 25 1.57 32.59 7.94
C ALA A 25 0.21 31.93 7.64
N HIS A 26 -0.31 32.12 6.43
CA HIS A 26 -1.59 31.56 5.97
C HIS A 26 -1.42 30.99 4.55
N PRO A 27 -0.75 29.85 4.42
CA PRO A 27 -0.56 29.21 3.14
C PRO A 27 -1.92 28.78 2.57
N LYS A 28 -2.08 28.95 1.26
CA LYS A 28 -3.29 28.53 0.54
C LYS A 28 -2.94 27.36 -0.36
N PHE A 29 -3.88 26.42 -0.51
CA PHE A 29 -3.68 25.20 -1.29
C PHE A 29 -4.86 24.98 -2.23
N GLU A 30 -4.57 24.72 -3.49
CA GLU A 30 -5.57 24.37 -4.50
C GLU A 30 -5.81 22.87 -4.59
N MET A 31 -4.78 22.05 -4.38
CA MET A 31 -4.81 20.61 -4.69
C MET A 31 -5.75 19.78 -3.80
N CYS A 32 -6.07 20.23 -2.58
CA CYS A 32 -6.89 19.45 -1.67
C CYS A 32 -8.40 19.73 -1.84
N CYS A 33 -8.83 20.96 -1.59
CA CYS A 33 -10.25 21.34 -1.58
C CYS A 33 -10.55 22.52 -2.51
N ASN A 34 -9.60 22.91 -3.36
CA ASN A 34 -9.71 24.06 -4.25
C ASN A 34 -10.19 25.32 -3.51
N HIS A 35 -9.46 25.73 -2.46
CA HIS A 35 -9.84 26.86 -1.60
C HIS A 35 -11.23 26.73 -0.95
N GLY A 36 -11.60 25.51 -0.54
CA GLY A 36 -12.88 25.23 0.11
C GLY A 36 -14.09 25.12 -0.85
N LYS A 37 -13.87 25.18 -2.17
CA LYS A 37 -14.92 24.95 -3.17
C LYS A 37 -15.37 23.49 -3.24
N VAL A 38 -14.51 22.57 -2.82
CA VAL A 38 -14.79 21.12 -2.77
C VAL A 38 -14.87 20.69 -1.32
N VAL A 39 -16.01 20.12 -0.93
CA VAL A 39 -16.16 19.43 0.34
C VAL A 39 -15.74 17.98 0.13
N LEU A 40 -14.62 17.58 0.72
CA LEU A 40 -14.16 16.20 0.69
C LEU A 40 -14.91 15.41 1.78
N PRO A 41 -15.48 14.23 1.47
CA PRO A 41 -16.05 13.38 2.50
C PRO A 41 -14.95 12.86 3.42
N GLU A 42 -15.30 12.63 4.69
CA GLU A 42 -14.41 11.95 5.62
C GLU A 42 -14.13 10.52 5.13
N LEU A 43 -12.88 10.07 5.31
CA LEU A 43 -12.52 8.71 4.99
C LEU A 43 -13.21 7.76 5.96
N PRO A 44 -13.84 6.68 5.48
CA PRO A 44 -14.40 5.68 6.37
C PRO A 44 -13.28 5.06 7.19
N GLU A 45 -13.58 4.77 8.45
CA GLU A 45 -12.68 4.04 9.32
C GLU A 45 -12.38 2.65 8.73
N PRO A 46 -11.10 2.24 8.66
CA PRO A 46 -10.76 0.91 8.17
C PRO A 46 -11.35 -0.17 9.09
N PRO A 47 -11.63 -1.38 8.55
CA PRO A 47 -12.01 -2.52 9.37
C PRO A 47 -11.05 -2.73 10.55
N GLN A 48 -11.59 -3.11 11.71
CA GLN A 48 -10.81 -3.18 12.95
C GLN A 48 -9.48 -3.96 12.86
N PRO A 49 -9.41 -5.12 12.18
CA PRO A 49 -8.14 -5.84 12.01
C PRO A 49 -7.08 -4.98 11.31
N LEU A 50 -7.46 -4.30 10.21
CA LEU A 50 -6.57 -3.41 9.46
C LEU A 50 -6.23 -2.15 10.27
N LYS A 51 -7.20 -1.57 10.97
CA LYS A 51 -6.96 -0.41 11.85
C LYS A 51 -5.89 -0.73 12.90
N ARG A 52 -6.01 -1.87 13.57
CA ARG A 52 -5.02 -2.33 14.56
C ARG A 52 -3.63 -2.46 13.95
N LEU A 53 -3.51 -3.10 12.78
CA LEU A 53 -2.24 -3.27 12.06
C LEU A 53 -1.59 -1.94 11.64
N LEU A 54 -2.35 -0.84 11.57
CA LEU A 54 -1.84 0.48 11.25
C LEU A 54 -1.43 1.30 12.49
N VAL A 55 -2.19 1.21 13.58
CA VAL A 55 -2.07 2.16 14.71
C VAL A 55 -1.49 1.57 15.99
N ALA A 56 -1.57 0.26 16.21
CA ALA A 56 -1.07 -0.35 17.44
C ALA A 56 0.47 -0.37 17.50
N ALA A 57 1.01 -0.76 18.66
CA ALA A 57 2.45 -0.69 18.95
C ALA A 57 3.03 -2.01 19.46
N ASP A 58 2.30 -3.12 19.33
CA ASP A 58 2.83 -4.44 19.67
C ASP A 58 3.81 -4.96 18.60
N THR A 59 4.53 -6.02 18.96
CA THR A 59 5.61 -6.58 18.14
C THR A 59 5.13 -7.11 16.80
N GLN A 60 3.93 -7.71 16.74
CA GLN A 60 3.32 -8.17 15.49
C GLN A 60 3.05 -6.98 14.57
N VAL A 61 2.49 -5.90 15.11
CA VAL A 61 2.10 -4.71 14.33
C VAL A 61 3.31 -3.91 13.84
N ILE A 62 4.38 -3.86 14.63
CA ILE A 62 5.65 -3.26 14.17
C ILE A 62 6.25 -4.07 13.02
N GLU A 63 6.25 -5.40 13.13
CA GLU A 63 6.73 -6.29 12.07
C GLU A 63 5.92 -6.15 10.79
N PHE A 64 4.58 -6.19 10.88
CA PHE A 64 3.69 -5.97 9.74
C PHE A 64 4.01 -4.67 8.99
N ARG A 65 4.16 -3.56 9.71
CA ARG A 65 4.46 -2.25 9.08
C ARG A 65 5.84 -2.22 8.41
N ASN A 66 6.82 -2.91 8.98
CA ASN A 66 8.16 -3.02 8.39
C ASN A 66 8.15 -3.87 7.12
N HIS A 67 7.26 -4.86 7.01
CA HIS A 67 7.16 -5.77 5.86
C HIS A 67 5.87 -5.60 5.03
N ILE A 68 5.17 -4.46 5.15
CA ILE A 68 3.87 -4.24 4.48
C ILE A 68 3.94 -4.41 2.96
N THR A 69 5.09 -4.09 2.36
CA THR A 69 5.36 -4.26 0.93
C THR A 69 5.43 -5.72 0.48
N GLN A 70 5.65 -6.66 1.40
CA GLN A 70 5.59 -8.10 1.16
C GLN A 70 4.22 -8.69 1.51
N TYR A 71 3.58 -8.23 2.59
CA TYR A 71 2.22 -8.65 2.95
C TYR A 71 1.19 -8.34 1.85
N ASN A 72 1.26 -7.15 1.26
CA ASN A 72 0.30 -6.73 0.22
C ASN A 72 0.28 -7.67 -1.00
N PRO A 73 1.42 -8.01 -1.65
CA PRO A 73 1.41 -8.97 -2.76
C PRO A 73 1.09 -10.40 -2.30
N ALA A 74 1.46 -10.79 -1.07
CA ALA A 74 1.10 -12.10 -0.52
C ALA A 74 -0.42 -12.31 -0.41
N LEU A 75 -1.18 -11.23 -0.26
CA LEU A 75 -2.65 -11.19 -0.19
C LEU A 75 -3.31 -10.62 -1.46
N ALA A 76 -2.55 -10.40 -2.54
CA ALA A 76 -3.09 -9.84 -3.77
C ALA A 76 -3.82 -10.90 -4.62
N PHE A 77 -4.91 -10.49 -5.27
CA PHE A 77 -5.64 -11.34 -6.22
C PHE A 77 -4.94 -11.46 -7.58
N THR A 78 -4.23 -10.42 -8.02
CA THR A 78 -3.49 -10.40 -9.29
C THR A 78 -2.05 -10.00 -9.03
N SER A 79 -1.13 -10.54 -9.82
CA SER A 79 0.23 -10.02 -9.84
C SER A 79 0.30 -8.74 -10.67
N LEU A 80 1.35 -7.96 -10.43
CA LEU A 80 1.65 -6.77 -11.22
C LEU A 80 2.70 -7.12 -12.28
N GLY A 81 2.39 -6.88 -13.55
CA GLY A 81 3.30 -7.15 -14.67
C GLY A 81 4.37 -6.07 -14.83
N VAL A 82 5.28 -5.94 -13.87
CA VAL A 82 6.36 -4.93 -13.87
C VAL A 82 7.73 -5.58 -13.96
N ASN A 83 8.62 -4.96 -14.75
CA ASN A 83 10.04 -5.31 -14.78
C ASN A 83 10.78 -4.61 -13.63
N ASP A 84 11.38 -5.39 -12.74
CA ASP A 84 12.17 -4.87 -11.62
C ASP A 84 13.53 -4.34 -12.12
N ASP A 85 13.68 -3.01 -12.15
CA ASP A 85 14.96 -2.36 -12.40
C ASP A 85 15.76 -2.26 -11.09
N LYS A 86 16.55 -3.31 -10.83
CA LYS A 86 17.42 -3.43 -9.64
C LYS A 86 18.46 -2.32 -9.51
N ALA A 87 18.70 -1.50 -10.54
CA ALA A 87 19.61 -0.37 -10.45
C ALA A 87 19.03 0.77 -9.59
N ILE A 88 17.70 0.89 -9.53
CA ILE A 88 17.01 2.00 -8.86
C ILE A 88 17.06 1.85 -7.34
N ASN A 89 16.94 0.62 -6.82
CA ASN A 89 16.84 0.35 -5.37
C ASN A 89 18.20 0.08 -4.68
N ARG A 90 19.34 0.34 -5.34
CA ARG A 90 20.68 -0.01 -4.81
C ARG A 90 21.06 0.71 -3.51
N THR A 91 20.53 1.90 -3.27
CA THR A 91 21.01 2.77 -2.19
C THR A 91 20.25 2.61 -0.87
N GLY A 92 19.16 1.83 -0.83
CA GLY A 92 18.44 1.41 0.39
C GLY A 92 17.92 2.52 1.32
N ARG A 93 18.13 3.80 0.98
CA ARG A 93 17.81 4.95 1.84
C ARG A 93 16.40 5.50 1.63
N SER A 94 15.79 5.18 0.51
CA SER A 94 14.42 5.52 0.15
C SER A 94 13.68 4.21 -0.10
N GLY A 95 12.42 4.10 0.31
CA GLY A 95 11.62 2.88 0.17
C GLY A 95 11.65 2.29 -1.26
N TRP A 96 11.32 1.01 -1.37
CA TRP A 96 11.35 0.28 -2.65
C TRP A 96 10.49 0.98 -3.71
N VAL A 97 11.10 1.32 -4.84
CA VAL A 97 10.45 1.97 -5.98
C VAL A 97 10.65 1.16 -7.24
N PHE A 98 9.64 1.12 -8.09
CA PHE A 98 9.71 0.53 -9.42
C PHE A 98 9.27 1.57 -10.45
N ARG A 99 9.78 1.42 -11.68
CA ARG A 99 9.45 2.33 -12.78
C ARG A 99 8.59 1.59 -13.80
N ILE A 100 7.45 2.19 -14.14
CA ILE A 100 6.61 1.71 -15.24
C ILE A 100 6.83 2.63 -16.43
N LEU A 101 7.11 2.04 -17.58
CA LEU A 101 7.08 2.73 -18.87
C LEU A 101 5.91 2.15 -19.69
N GLY A 102 4.90 2.97 -19.97
CA GLY A 102 3.68 2.54 -20.67
C GLY A 102 2.56 2.14 -19.70
N ASN A 103 1.73 1.18 -20.11
CA ASN A 103 0.53 0.78 -19.38
C ASN A 103 0.85 -0.18 -18.23
N LEU A 104 0.13 -0.04 -17.12
CA LEU A 104 0.14 -0.97 -16.00
C LEU A 104 -0.87 -2.09 -16.26
N TYR A 105 -0.39 -3.34 -16.21
CA TYR A 105 -1.22 -4.52 -16.39
C TYR A 105 -1.26 -5.35 -15.11
N HIS A 106 -2.48 -5.76 -14.74
CA HIS A 106 -2.71 -6.78 -13.71
C HIS A 106 -2.80 -8.14 -14.39
N LEU A 107 -2.02 -9.10 -13.91
CA LEU A 107 -2.00 -10.46 -14.43
C LEU A 107 -2.73 -11.37 -13.45
N SER A 108 -3.91 -11.85 -13.83
CA SER A 108 -4.65 -12.84 -13.04
C SER A 108 -4.02 -14.24 -13.12
N GLY A 109 -3.34 -14.55 -14.23
CA GLY A 109 -2.89 -15.90 -14.54
C GLY A 109 -4.05 -16.87 -14.79
N ALA A 110 -3.73 -18.16 -14.87
CA ALA A 110 -4.71 -19.24 -14.96
C ALA A 110 -5.41 -19.43 -13.59
N LEU A 111 -6.70 -19.80 -13.61
CA LEU A 111 -7.50 -20.02 -12.40
C LEU A 111 -7.01 -21.21 -11.55
N THR A 112 -6.35 -22.18 -12.17
CA THR A 112 -5.76 -23.34 -11.49
C THR A 112 -4.26 -23.37 -11.70
N ALA A 113 -3.55 -23.87 -10.69
CA ALA A 113 -2.11 -24.08 -10.80
C ALA A 113 -1.83 -25.26 -11.75
N PRO A 114 -0.87 -25.13 -12.68
CA PRO A 114 -0.36 -26.27 -13.45
C PRO A 114 0.10 -27.41 -12.53
N THR A 115 -0.02 -28.65 -13.02
CA THR A 115 0.41 -29.85 -12.28
C THR A 115 1.85 -29.71 -11.80
N GLY A 116 2.07 -29.90 -10.50
CA GLY A 116 3.39 -29.82 -9.87
C GLY A 116 3.85 -28.41 -9.48
N THR A 117 3.01 -27.38 -9.64
CA THR A 117 3.31 -26.00 -9.23
C THR A 117 2.47 -25.56 -8.04
N ALA A 118 3.04 -24.76 -7.14
CA ALA A 118 2.32 -24.19 -6.01
C ALA A 118 1.40 -23.05 -6.49
N PRO A 119 0.13 -22.99 -6.04
CA PRO A 119 -0.79 -21.94 -6.44
C PRO A 119 -0.33 -20.55 -6.00
N SER A 120 -0.76 -19.53 -6.73
CA SER A 120 -0.46 -18.12 -6.45
C SER A 120 -1.56 -17.18 -6.91
N TYR A 121 -1.63 -16.00 -6.28
CA TYR A 121 -2.56 -14.93 -6.64
C TYR A 121 -4.01 -15.45 -6.73
N SER A 122 -4.68 -15.28 -7.87
CA SER A 122 -6.08 -15.66 -8.09
C SER A 122 -6.37 -17.12 -7.78
N GLN A 123 -5.40 -18.02 -8.00
CA GLN A 123 -5.53 -19.45 -7.75
C GLN A 123 -5.82 -19.74 -6.28
N LEU A 124 -5.25 -18.94 -5.37
CA LEU A 124 -5.42 -19.09 -3.92
C LEU A 124 -6.85 -18.77 -3.45
N TYR A 125 -7.67 -18.15 -4.29
CA TYR A 125 -9.07 -17.82 -3.97
C TYR A 125 -10.07 -18.85 -4.47
N VAL A 126 -9.60 -19.88 -5.19
CA VAL A 126 -10.41 -21.03 -5.64
C VAL A 126 -10.33 -22.19 -4.65
N TYR A 127 -9.22 -22.27 -3.90
CA TYR A 127 -9.01 -23.31 -2.89
C TYR A 127 -9.73 -23.00 -1.57
N ASP A 128 -9.83 -24.03 -0.74
CA ASP A 128 -10.21 -23.88 0.67
C ASP A 128 -9.34 -22.80 1.36
N PRO A 129 -9.93 -21.90 2.17
CA PRO A 129 -9.19 -20.82 2.84
C PRO A 129 -8.00 -21.29 3.68
N ALA A 130 -8.10 -22.45 4.34
CA ALA A 130 -7.00 -22.97 5.16
C ALA A 130 -5.83 -23.44 4.28
N LEU A 131 -6.13 -24.09 3.15
CA LEU A 131 -5.11 -24.45 2.16
C LEU A 131 -4.48 -23.20 1.53
N ALA A 132 -5.29 -22.19 1.21
CA ALA A 132 -4.80 -20.92 0.68
C ALA A 132 -3.83 -20.24 1.66
N LEU A 133 -4.18 -20.17 2.94
CA LEU A 133 -3.32 -19.64 3.99
C LEU A 133 -2.01 -20.43 4.09
N GLN A 134 -2.06 -21.76 4.11
CA GLN A 134 -0.87 -22.60 4.16
C GLN A 134 0.08 -22.29 2.99
N GLN A 135 -0.47 -22.10 1.79
CA GLN A 135 0.31 -21.76 0.60
C GLN A 135 0.90 -20.34 0.70
N ARG A 136 0.16 -19.37 1.27
CA ARG A 136 0.68 -18.01 1.51
C ARG A 136 1.85 -18.03 2.50
N VAL A 137 1.71 -18.72 3.62
CA VAL A 137 2.76 -18.86 4.64
C VAL A 137 3.98 -19.58 4.08
N HIS A 138 3.77 -20.66 3.32
CA HIS A 138 4.86 -21.42 2.70
C HIS A 138 5.69 -20.56 1.73
N ARG A 139 5.04 -19.66 0.99
CA ARG A 139 5.68 -18.78 0.00
C ARG A 139 6.33 -17.53 0.60
N ASN A 140 5.95 -17.15 1.81
CA ASN A 140 6.44 -15.95 2.50
C ASN A 140 6.91 -16.34 3.90
N ASN A 141 7.94 -17.17 3.97
CA ASN A 141 8.44 -17.78 5.21
C ASN A 141 9.12 -16.79 6.16
N ASP A 142 9.41 -15.58 5.69
CA ASP A 142 9.92 -14.45 6.46
C ASP A 142 8.81 -13.61 7.10
N LEU A 143 7.54 -13.83 6.71
CA LEU A 143 6.38 -13.15 7.27
C LEU A 143 5.75 -13.95 8.40
N ARG A 144 5.18 -13.24 9.38
CA ARG A 144 4.45 -13.87 10.48
C ARG A 144 3.12 -14.46 10.00
N GLN A 145 2.90 -15.73 10.33
CA GLN A 145 1.66 -16.45 10.05
C GLN A 145 0.45 -15.84 10.77
N ASP A 146 0.59 -15.45 12.03
CA ASP A 146 -0.51 -14.89 12.84
C ASP A 146 -1.02 -13.53 12.32
N THR A 147 -0.26 -12.88 11.43
CA THR A 147 -0.68 -11.66 10.71
C THR A 147 -1.41 -11.98 9.40
N MET A 148 -1.18 -13.16 8.82
CA MET A 148 -1.84 -13.60 7.57
C MET A 148 -3.19 -14.29 7.80
N GLU A 149 -3.44 -14.76 9.03
CA GLU A 149 -4.70 -15.32 9.52
C GLU A 149 -5.79 -14.25 9.69
#